data_AF-A0A959LTH7-F1
#
_entry.id   AF-A0A959LTH7-F1
#
_cell.length_a   1.000
_cell.length_b   1.000
_cell.length_c   1.000
_cell.angle_alpha   90.00
_cell.angle_beta   90.00
_cell.angle_gamma   90.00
#
_symmetry.space_group_name_H-M   'P 1'
#
loop_
_entity.id
_entity.type
_entity.pdbx_description
1 polymer ?
#
loop_
_entity_poly.entity_id
_entity_poly.type
_entity_poly.pdbx_seq_one_letter_code
_entity_poly.pdbx_strand_id
1 'polypeptide(L)'
;MRSGLIQILVGAIVAYFIIVKFFSNDKDFGNLALGTQTVMYQAFDDTNFLHLVRLDDTLERNLISGWKLRGQKDVCMLLGNSQMHSINQIENGQTTYVGLLHNRYEDSVDVLGYSCPNASLQDYYLTLCYWSERLPVKYAVVPLFLDDMREEGIRHEFLSALVNSRYQLSDTTRDINNKINTDLRKAWNEQGGSSANNAIRMSEAETSVDVVEEKTPQDKTEAYLNKELDSVSKVWRNRPNVRGELFN
;
A
#
# COMPACT_ATOMS: atom_id res chain seq x y z
N MET A 1 -3.24 25.45 39.02
CA MET A 1 -2.30 24.64 38.20
C MET A 1 -2.43 23.12 38.36
N ARG A 2 -3.03 22.55 39.42
CA ARG A 2 -3.08 21.08 39.61
C ARG A 2 -4.27 20.36 38.94
N SER A 3 -5.38 21.04 38.64
CA SER A 3 -6.58 20.40 38.05
C SER A 3 -6.42 20.04 36.57
N GLY A 4 -5.74 20.87 35.78
CA GLY A 4 -5.52 20.61 34.35
C GLY A 4 -4.66 19.39 34.09
N LEU A 5 -3.66 19.13 34.94
CA LEU A 5 -2.77 17.97 34.81
C LEU A 5 -3.50 16.65 35.07
N ILE A 6 -4.45 16.67 36.02
CA ILE A 6 -5.31 15.51 36.32
C ILE A 6 -6.29 15.27 35.17
N GLN A 7 -6.87 16.31 34.58
CA GLN A 7 -7.77 16.18 33.43
C GLN A 7 -7.05 15.62 32.19
N ILE A 8 -5.81 16.06 31.94
CA ILE A 8 -4.97 15.52 30.85
C ILE A 8 -4.64 14.05 31.11
N LEU A 9 -4.27 13.68 32.34
CA LEU A 9 -3.98 12.29 32.69
C LEU A 9 -5.21 11.39 32.53
N VAL A 10 -6.38 11.83 33.01
CA VAL A 10 -7.63 11.07 32.84
C VAL A 10 -8.00 10.96 31.37
N GLY A 11 -7.87 12.04 30.59
CA GLY A 11 -8.11 12.04 29.15
C GLY A 11 -7.17 11.08 28.41
N ALA A 12 -5.88 11.09 28.74
CA ALA A 12 -4.88 10.19 28.16
C ALA A 12 -5.16 8.72 28.51
N ILE A 13 -5.58 8.43 29.73
CA ILE A 13 -5.95 7.08 30.16
C ILE A 13 -7.20 6.60 29.41
N VAL A 14 -8.24 7.43 29.30
CA VAL A 14 -9.46 7.09 28.55
C VAL A 14 -9.15 6.88 27.07
N ALA A 15 -8.36 7.76 26.45
CA ALA A 15 -7.91 7.61 25.08
C ALA A 15 -7.12 6.31 24.88
N TYR A 16 -6.19 5.99 25.79
CA TYR A 16 -5.44 4.74 25.76
C TYR A 16 -6.37 3.52 25.83
N PHE A 17 -7.36 3.51 26.73
CA PHE A 17 -8.31 2.40 26.82
C PHE A 17 -9.20 2.27 25.59
N ILE A 18 -9.64 3.37 25.00
CA ILE A 18 -10.39 3.37 23.73
C ILE A 18 -9.50 2.78 22.63
N ILE A 19 -8.27 3.26 22.50
CA ILE A 19 -7.32 2.77 21.50
C ILE A 19 -7.08 1.27 21.69
N VAL A 20 -6.73 0.82 22.89
CA VAL A 20 -6.50 -0.61 23.15
C VAL A 20 -7.74 -1.43 22.83
N LYS A 21 -8.93 -1.02 23.25
CA LYS A 21 -10.16 -1.80 23.04
C LYS A 21 -10.58 -1.88 21.56
N PHE A 22 -10.36 -0.81 20.79
CA PHE A 22 -10.71 -0.79 19.38
C PHE A 22 -9.64 -1.43 18.49
N PHE A 23 -8.36 -1.35 18.88
CA PHE A 23 -7.22 -1.82 18.07
C PHE A 23 -6.59 -3.13 18.57
N SER A 24 -7.11 -3.78 19.63
CA SER A 24 -6.61 -5.09 20.10
C SER A 24 -7.21 -6.29 19.37
N ASN A 25 -8.20 -6.09 18.51
CA ASN A 25 -8.77 -7.14 17.69
C ASN A 25 -8.26 -6.97 16.26
N ASP A 26 -7.77 -8.05 15.65
CA ASP A 26 -7.47 -8.15 14.21
C ASP A 26 -8.77 -8.03 13.41
N LYS A 27 -9.36 -6.83 13.40
CA LYS A 27 -10.49 -6.51 12.52
C LYS A 27 -9.94 -6.03 11.18
N ASP A 28 -10.64 -6.39 10.12
CA ASP A 28 -10.34 -5.96 8.76
C ASP A 28 -10.73 -4.48 8.60
N PHE A 29 -9.81 -3.58 8.99
CA PHE A 29 -10.02 -2.13 9.07
C PHE A 29 -10.18 -1.46 7.70
N GLY A 30 -9.89 -2.16 6.59
CA GLY A 30 -10.23 -1.69 5.24
C GLY A 30 -11.73 -1.45 5.06
N ASN A 31 -12.58 -2.16 5.82
CA ASN A 31 -14.03 -1.93 5.85
C ASN A 31 -14.48 -0.82 6.84
N LEU A 32 -13.57 -0.28 7.66
CA LEU A 32 -13.89 0.81 8.60
C LEU A 32 -13.75 2.21 7.97
N ALA A 33 -12.84 2.36 7.00
CA ALA A 33 -12.65 3.55 6.17
C ALA A 33 -13.82 3.81 5.21
N LEU A 34 -14.39 2.72 4.70
CA LEU A 34 -15.59 2.75 3.91
C LEU A 34 -16.76 3.04 4.83
N GLY A 35 -17.46 4.15 4.61
CA GLY A 35 -18.71 4.42 5.33
C GLY A 35 -19.64 3.21 5.26
N THR A 36 -20.55 3.04 6.22
CA THR A 36 -21.40 1.83 6.37
C THR A 36 -22.18 1.34 5.14
N GLN A 37 -22.14 2.07 4.02
CA GLN A 37 -22.80 1.78 2.75
C GLN A 37 -21.84 1.60 1.56
N THR A 38 -20.53 1.77 1.74
CA THR A 38 -19.53 1.55 0.70
C THR A 38 -18.85 0.22 0.96
N VAL A 39 -18.73 -0.60 -0.07
CA VAL A 39 -18.08 -1.92 0.03
C VAL A 39 -16.88 -1.98 -0.90
N MET A 40 -15.81 -2.66 -0.45
CA MET A 40 -14.74 -3.04 -1.36
C MET A 40 -15.29 -4.06 -2.36
N TYR A 41 -15.09 -3.79 -3.64
CA TYR A 41 -15.48 -4.67 -4.72
C TYR A 41 -14.34 -4.81 -5.72
N GLN A 42 -13.93 -6.05 -5.94
CA GLN A 42 -12.96 -6.42 -6.96
C GLN A 42 -13.70 -7.00 -8.16
N ALA A 43 -13.47 -6.46 -9.36
CA ALA A 43 -14.03 -7.04 -10.57
C ALA A 43 -13.46 -8.45 -10.81
N PHE A 44 -14.35 -9.36 -11.22
CA PHE A 44 -14.05 -10.73 -11.62
C PHE A 44 -14.81 -11.08 -12.89
N ASP A 45 -14.28 -12.06 -13.61
CA ASP A 45 -14.91 -12.73 -14.75
C ASP A 45 -15.11 -14.21 -14.37
N ASP A 46 -16.38 -14.62 -14.24
CA ASP A 46 -16.84 -15.87 -13.63
C ASP A 46 -16.22 -16.14 -12.23
N THR A 47 -15.00 -16.67 -12.22
CA THR A 47 -14.24 -17.08 -11.01
C THR A 47 -12.82 -16.51 -10.96
N ASN A 48 -12.39 -15.75 -11.96
CA ASN A 48 -11.04 -15.19 -12.05
C ASN A 48 -11.05 -13.69 -11.78
N PHE A 49 -10.10 -13.21 -10.97
CA PHE A 49 -9.95 -11.79 -10.73
C PHE A 49 -9.53 -11.05 -11.99
N LEU A 50 -10.24 -9.95 -12.26
CA LEU A 50 -9.83 -8.92 -13.21
C LEU A 50 -9.11 -7.78 -12.49
N HIS A 51 -9.28 -7.68 -11.18
CA HIS A 51 -8.86 -6.54 -10.40
C HIS A 51 -8.30 -6.92 -9.03
N LEU A 52 -7.07 -6.51 -8.74
CA LEU A 52 -6.41 -6.73 -7.45
C LEU A 52 -6.32 -5.43 -6.63
N VAL A 53 -6.64 -5.53 -5.33
CA VAL A 53 -6.44 -4.44 -4.36
C VAL A 53 -5.11 -4.51 -3.60
N ARG A 54 -4.47 -5.68 -3.67
CA ARG A 54 -3.18 -5.98 -3.07
C ARG A 54 -2.46 -6.98 -3.95
N LEU A 55 -1.13 -6.96 -3.88
CA LEU A 55 -0.32 -7.93 -4.58
C LEU A 55 0.23 -8.97 -3.60
N ASP A 56 -0.40 -10.14 -3.64
CA ASP A 56 0.05 -11.37 -2.99
C ASP A 56 0.14 -12.51 -4.01
N ASP A 57 0.99 -13.50 -3.73
CA ASP A 57 1.30 -14.58 -4.67
C ASP A 57 0.06 -15.38 -5.11
N THR A 58 -0.99 -15.46 -4.28
CA THR A 58 -2.19 -16.24 -4.59
C THR A 58 -3.09 -15.47 -5.53
N LEU A 59 -3.32 -14.19 -5.25
CA LEU A 59 -4.09 -13.30 -6.11
C LEU A 59 -3.40 -13.08 -7.47
N GLU A 60 -2.08 -12.91 -7.47
CA GLU A 60 -1.28 -12.82 -8.70
C GLU A 60 -1.51 -14.05 -9.60
N ARG A 61 -1.35 -15.26 -9.03
CA ARG A 61 -1.56 -16.50 -9.78
C ARG A 61 -2.98 -16.63 -10.33
N ASN A 62 -3.99 -16.23 -9.57
CA ASN A 62 -5.38 -16.27 -10.03
C ASN A 62 -5.59 -15.34 -11.23
N LEU A 63 -5.13 -14.09 -11.14
CA LEU A 63 -5.27 -13.11 -12.22
C LEU A 63 -4.54 -13.55 -13.49
N ILE A 64 -3.30 -14.05 -13.37
CA ILE A 64 -2.53 -14.58 -14.51
C ILE A 64 -3.22 -15.81 -15.12
N SER A 65 -3.80 -16.69 -14.30
CA SER A 65 -4.52 -17.87 -14.80
C SER A 65 -5.79 -17.47 -15.55
N GLY A 66 -6.53 -16.50 -15.04
CA GLY A 66 -7.68 -15.92 -15.74
C GLY A 66 -7.31 -15.32 -17.09
N TRP A 67 -6.23 -14.53 -17.15
CA TRP A 67 -5.74 -13.95 -18.40
C TRP A 67 -5.36 -15.03 -19.43
N LYS A 68 -4.76 -16.14 -18.97
CA LYS A 68 -4.48 -17.30 -19.83
C LYS A 68 -5.74 -17.95 -20.38
N LEU A 69 -6.77 -18.12 -19.55
CA LEU A 69 -8.06 -18.68 -19.96
C LEU A 69 -8.80 -17.80 -20.96
N ARG A 70 -8.64 -16.47 -20.86
CA ARG A 70 -9.22 -15.48 -21.78
C ARG A 70 -8.43 -15.29 -23.09
N GLY A 71 -7.47 -16.17 -23.37
CA GLY A 71 -6.78 -16.23 -24.66
C GLY A 71 -5.51 -15.39 -24.76
N GLN A 72 -4.93 -14.97 -23.64
CA GLN A 72 -3.59 -14.36 -23.59
C GLN A 72 -3.44 -13.10 -24.45
N LYS A 73 -4.49 -12.28 -24.52
CA LYS A 73 -4.54 -11.05 -25.32
C LYS A 73 -3.57 -9.98 -24.78
N ASP A 74 -3.30 -8.98 -25.60
CA ASP A 74 -2.66 -7.73 -25.16
C ASP A 74 -3.41 -7.17 -23.95
N VAL A 75 -2.67 -6.65 -22.96
CA VAL A 75 -3.23 -6.16 -21.70
C VAL A 75 -3.35 -4.64 -21.68
N CYS A 76 -4.50 -4.14 -21.24
CA CYS A 76 -4.70 -2.77 -20.79
C CYS A 76 -4.69 -2.75 -19.26
N MET A 77 -3.63 -2.22 -18.65
CA MET A 77 -3.48 -2.17 -17.19
C MET A 77 -4.03 -0.86 -16.64
N LEU A 78 -5.08 -0.95 -15.84
CA LEU A 78 -5.64 0.15 -15.07
C LEU A 78 -4.93 0.18 -13.70
N LEU A 79 -4.35 1.30 -13.33
CA LEU A 79 -3.72 1.53 -12.02
C LEU A 79 -4.52 2.59 -11.29
N GLY A 80 -4.86 2.43 -10.02
CA GLY A 80 -5.66 3.46 -9.33
C GLY A 80 -5.75 3.31 -7.82
N ASN A 81 -6.64 4.10 -7.22
CA ASN A 81 -6.85 4.17 -5.78
C ASN A 81 -8.12 3.44 -5.32
N SER A 82 -8.56 3.72 -4.08
CA SER A 82 -9.81 3.22 -3.51
C SER A 82 -11.03 3.45 -4.38
N GLN A 83 -11.07 4.54 -5.17
CA GLN A 83 -12.16 4.84 -6.10
C GLN A 83 -12.31 3.78 -7.22
N MET A 84 -11.27 2.99 -7.47
CA MET A 84 -11.31 1.90 -8.46
C MET A 84 -11.91 0.61 -7.90
N HIS A 85 -11.81 0.38 -6.58
CA HIS A 85 -12.27 -0.84 -5.90
C HIS A 85 -13.38 -0.59 -4.88
N SER A 86 -14.06 0.55 -4.95
CA SER A 86 -15.15 0.89 -4.03
C SER A 86 -16.44 1.15 -4.81
N ILE A 87 -17.53 0.56 -4.37
CA ILE A 87 -18.88 0.86 -4.88
C ILE A 87 -19.75 1.30 -3.71
N ASN A 88 -20.35 2.47 -3.83
CA ASN A 88 -21.37 2.94 -2.91
C ASN A 88 -22.68 2.21 -3.22
N GLN A 89 -23.26 1.54 -2.23
CA GLN A 89 -24.57 0.88 -2.33
C GLN A 89 -24.68 -0.04 -3.55
N ILE A 90 -23.78 -1.02 -3.65
CA ILE A 90 -23.76 -1.95 -4.80
C ILE A 90 -25.12 -2.66 -4.97
N GLU A 91 -25.68 -2.60 -6.18
CA GLU A 91 -26.86 -3.36 -6.58
C GLU A 91 -26.47 -4.64 -7.33
N ASN A 92 -27.39 -5.60 -7.41
CA ASN A 92 -27.12 -6.85 -8.10
C ASN A 92 -26.80 -6.62 -9.60
N GLY A 93 -25.71 -7.21 -10.09
CA GLY A 93 -25.22 -7.04 -11.46
C GLY A 93 -24.38 -5.78 -11.70
N GLN A 94 -24.20 -4.91 -10.70
CA GLN A 94 -23.25 -3.82 -10.81
C GLN A 94 -21.80 -4.30 -10.61
N THR A 95 -20.87 -3.61 -11.25
CA THR A 95 -19.44 -3.88 -11.16
C THR A 95 -18.67 -2.55 -11.24
N THR A 96 -17.38 -2.57 -10.90
CA THR A 96 -16.54 -1.37 -11.00
C THR A 96 -16.30 -1.02 -12.46
N TYR A 97 -15.78 0.19 -12.71
CA TYR A 97 -15.42 0.57 -14.07
C TYR A 97 -14.38 -0.37 -14.70
N VAL A 98 -13.58 -1.09 -13.88
CA VAL A 98 -12.67 -2.14 -14.37
C VAL A 98 -13.45 -3.24 -15.08
N GLY A 99 -14.49 -3.77 -14.44
CA GLY A 99 -15.36 -4.78 -15.04
C GLY A 99 -16.14 -4.24 -16.25
N LEU A 100 -16.64 -3.00 -16.17
CA LEU A 100 -17.33 -2.37 -17.30
C LEU A 100 -16.41 -2.21 -18.52
N LEU A 101 -15.16 -1.78 -18.32
CA LEU A 101 -14.18 -1.65 -19.40
C LEU A 101 -13.73 -3.01 -19.92
N HIS A 102 -13.55 -4.00 -19.04
CA HIS A 102 -13.27 -5.38 -19.45
C HIS A 102 -14.33 -5.89 -20.43
N ASN A 103 -15.60 -5.85 -20.04
CA ASN A 103 -16.70 -6.30 -20.89
C ASN A 103 -16.80 -5.48 -22.18
N ARG A 104 -16.56 -4.16 -22.12
CA ARG A 104 -16.62 -3.26 -23.27
C ARG A 104 -15.58 -3.59 -24.35
N TYR A 105 -14.41 -4.08 -23.95
CA TYR A 105 -13.23 -4.25 -24.79
C TYR A 105 -12.75 -5.70 -24.89
N GLU A 106 -13.53 -6.67 -24.40
CA GLU A 106 -13.17 -8.08 -24.26
C GLU A 106 -12.61 -8.69 -25.56
N ASP A 107 -13.13 -8.31 -26.72
CA ASP A 107 -12.69 -8.81 -28.02
C ASP A 107 -11.33 -8.28 -28.48
N SER A 108 -10.86 -7.19 -27.88
CA SER A 108 -9.70 -6.43 -28.36
C SER A 108 -8.47 -6.51 -27.44
N VAL A 109 -8.67 -6.37 -26.14
CA VAL A 109 -7.62 -6.37 -25.11
C VAL A 109 -8.18 -6.93 -23.82
N ASP A 110 -7.33 -7.55 -23.00
CA ASP A 110 -7.71 -7.92 -21.64
C ASP A 110 -7.50 -6.72 -20.71
N VAL A 111 -8.60 -6.14 -20.21
CA VAL A 111 -8.55 -5.03 -19.26
C VAL A 111 -8.40 -5.60 -17.85
N LEU A 112 -7.28 -5.25 -17.22
CA LEU A 112 -6.91 -5.70 -15.88
C LEU A 112 -6.69 -4.49 -14.98
N GLY A 113 -6.98 -4.67 -13.70
CA GLY A 113 -6.88 -3.62 -12.71
C GLY A 113 -5.93 -3.97 -11.57
N TYR A 114 -5.12 -3.00 -11.16
CA TYR A 114 -4.52 -2.97 -9.85
C TYR A 114 -4.86 -1.65 -9.17
N SER A 115 -5.27 -1.70 -7.92
CA SER A 115 -5.49 -0.48 -7.16
C SER A 115 -5.08 -0.62 -5.72
N CYS A 116 -4.64 0.46 -5.10
CA CYS A 116 -4.29 0.46 -3.69
C CYS A 116 -4.74 1.79 -3.09
N PRO A 117 -5.35 1.84 -1.88
CA PRO A 117 -5.71 3.10 -1.25
C PRO A 117 -4.51 4.06 -1.21
N ASN A 118 -4.68 5.33 -1.60
CA ASN A 118 -3.62 6.35 -1.69
C ASN A 118 -2.30 5.89 -2.33
N ALA A 119 -2.36 5.14 -3.42
CA ALA A 119 -1.18 4.80 -4.21
C ALA A 119 -0.46 6.05 -4.69
N SER A 120 0.84 6.09 -4.42
CA SER A 120 1.70 7.14 -4.97
C SER A 120 2.02 6.85 -6.44
N LEU A 121 2.51 7.88 -7.16
CA LEU A 121 3.06 7.66 -8.51
C LEU A 121 4.21 6.63 -8.53
N GLN A 122 4.96 6.50 -7.43
CA GLN A 122 6.01 5.48 -7.31
C GLN A 122 5.42 4.07 -7.20
N ASP A 123 4.34 3.89 -6.42
CA ASP A 123 3.61 2.62 -6.33
C ASP A 123 3.07 2.21 -7.71
N TYR A 124 2.48 3.14 -8.46
CA TYR A 124 1.99 2.87 -9.81
C TYR A 124 3.11 2.49 -10.77
N TYR A 125 4.21 3.24 -10.77
CA TYR A 125 5.34 2.95 -11.66
C TYR A 125 5.96 1.59 -11.37
N LEU A 126 6.20 1.29 -10.08
CA LEU A 126 6.74 0.00 -9.67
C LEU A 126 5.81 -1.15 -10.04
N THR A 127 4.51 -0.99 -9.80
CA THR A 127 3.51 -2.01 -10.15
C THR A 127 3.41 -2.20 -11.66
N LEU A 128 3.48 -1.13 -12.45
CA LEU A 128 3.50 -1.20 -13.91
C LEU A 128 4.70 -1.99 -14.41
N CYS A 129 5.90 -1.70 -13.91
CA CYS A 129 7.11 -2.42 -14.29
C CYS A 129 7.00 -3.91 -13.94
N TYR A 130 6.54 -4.21 -12.73
CA TYR A 130 6.35 -5.58 -12.27
C TYR A 130 5.41 -6.39 -13.18
N TRP A 131 4.26 -5.80 -13.58
CA TRP A 131 3.31 -6.46 -14.47
C TRP A 131 3.79 -6.53 -15.92
N SER A 132 4.52 -5.52 -16.39
CA SER A 132 5.04 -5.50 -17.77
C SER A 132 6.07 -6.61 -18.04
N GLU A 133 6.71 -7.14 -17.00
CA GLU A 133 7.60 -8.31 -17.12
C GLU A 133 6.83 -9.64 -17.18
N ARG A 134 5.55 -9.66 -16.81
CA ARG A 134 4.72 -10.88 -16.67
C ARG A 134 3.61 -10.99 -17.69
N LEU A 135 3.11 -9.85 -18.16
CA LEU A 135 1.97 -9.70 -19.05
C LEU A 135 2.36 -8.83 -20.24
N PRO A 136 1.76 -9.04 -21.43
CA PRO A 136 1.97 -8.16 -22.59
C PRO A 136 1.20 -6.84 -22.42
N VAL A 137 1.63 -6.01 -21.46
CA VAL A 137 1.01 -4.71 -21.17
C VAL A 137 1.27 -3.75 -22.34
N LYS A 138 0.22 -3.44 -23.09
CA LYS A 138 0.26 -2.55 -24.24
C LYS A 138 -0.19 -1.13 -23.91
N TYR A 139 -1.14 -1.02 -22.99
CA TYR A 139 -1.66 0.25 -22.51
C TYR A 139 -1.59 0.28 -20.98
N ALA A 140 -1.22 1.44 -20.44
CA ALA A 140 -1.30 1.72 -19.02
C ALA A 140 -2.18 2.96 -18.83
N VAL A 141 -3.21 2.85 -17.99
CA VAL A 141 -4.11 3.95 -17.65
C VAL A 141 -3.92 4.28 -16.18
N VAL A 142 -3.48 5.50 -15.92
CA VAL A 142 -3.27 6.04 -14.57
C VAL A 142 -4.18 7.26 -14.40
N PRO A 143 -5.37 7.12 -13.78
CA PRO A 143 -6.17 8.25 -13.37
C PRO A 143 -5.41 8.98 -12.26
N LEU A 144 -5.07 10.24 -12.52
CA LEU A 144 -4.34 11.07 -11.57
C LEU A 144 -5.33 11.68 -10.57
N PHE A 145 -5.12 11.39 -9.29
CA PHE A 145 -5.81 12.01 -8.18
C PHE A 145 -4.85 12.92 -7.42
N LEU A 146 -5.36 14.01 -6.82
CA LEU A 146 -4.53 14.91 -6.03
C LEU A 146 -3.86 14.22 -4.83
N ASP A 147 -4.45 13.12 -4.35
CA ASP A 147 -3.91 12.30 -3.26
C ASP A 147 -2.72 11.42 -3.66
N ASP A 148 -2.45 11.22 -4.96
CA ASP A 148 -1.31 10.41 -5.43
C ASP A 148 0.06 11.06 -5.11
N MET A 149 0.05 12.31 -4.66
CA MET A 149 1.22 13.06 -4.21
C MET A 149 1.39 13.07 -2.68
N ARG A 150 0.47 12.45 -1.93
CA ARG A 150 0.44 12.52 -0.46
C ARG A 150 1.44 11.56 0.18
N GLU A 151 1.58 10.37 -0.38
CA GLU A 151 2.39 9.31 0.21
C GLU A 151 3.81 9.31 -0.37
N GLU A 152 4.80 9.07 0.50
CA GLU A 152 6.20 8.93 0.13
C GLU A 152 6.70 7.50 0.37
N GLY A 153 7.54 6.99 -0.53
CA GLY A 153 8.13 5.66 -0.43
C GLY A 153 7.22 4.53 -0.90
N ILE A 154 7.67 3.29 -0.67
CA ILE A 154 7.01 2.05 -1.14
C ILE A 154 6.32 1.39 0.03
N ARG A 155 5.04 1.06 -0.14
CA ARG A 155 4.20 0.49 0.93
C ARG A 155 4.12 -1.03 0.84
N HIS A 156 4.83 -1.71 1.73
CA HIS A 156 5.08 -3.16 1.66
C HIS A 156 3.83 -4.01 1.88
N GLU A 157 2.89 -3.51 2.67
CA GLU A 157 1.60 -4.12 2.96
C GLU A 157 0.75 -4.35 1.69
N PHE A 158 0.90 -3.48 0.68
CA PHE A 158 0.18 -3.58 -0.59
C PHE A 158 0.98 -4.28 -1.70
N LEU A 159 2.29 -4.40 -1.52
CA LEU A 159 3.26 -4.91 -2.50
C LEU A 159 4.05 -6.12 -1.97
N SER A 160 3.46 -6.89 -1.07
CA SER A 160 4.12 -7.99 -0.37
C SER A 160 4.78 -9.02 -1.31
N ALA A 161 4.17 -9.32 -2.46
CA ALA A 161 4.75 -10.24 -3.44
C ALA A 161 6.11 -9.75 -3.98
N LEU A 162 6.26 -8.44 -4.25
CA LEU A 162 7.53 -7.86 -4.70
C LEU A 162 8.61 -7.97 -3.62
N VAL A 163 8.20 -7.74 -2.36
CA VAL A 163 9.09 -7.78 -1.21
C VAL A 163 9.58 -9.22 -0.99
N ASN A 164 8.65 -10.19 -1.01
CA ASN A 164 8.94 -11.61 -0.84
C ASN A 164 9.81 -12.17 -1.97
N SER A 165 9.57 -11.75 -3.21
CA SER A 165 10.35 -12.20 -4.37
C SER A 165 11.68 -11.48 -4.51
N ARG A 166 12.01 -10.55 -3.62
CA ARG A 166 13.17 -9.64 -3.72
C ARG A 166 13.27 -8.97 -5.09
N TYR A 167 12.13 -8.50 -5.60
CA TYR A 167 12.03 -7.90 -6.92
C TYR A 167 12.93 -6.65 -7.06
N GLN A 168 13.59 -6.51 -8.20
CA GLN A 168 14.33 -5.30 -8.53
C GLN A 168 14.00 -4.86 -9.95
N LEU A 169 13.90 -3.55 -10.13
CA LEU A 169 13.86 -2.95 -11.47
C LEU A 169 15.21 -3.19 -12.14
N SER A 170 15.16 -3.79 -13.34
CA SER A 170 16.33 -4.23 -14.10
C SER A 170 17.13 -3.08 -14.73
N ASP A 171 16.45 -2.01 -15.16
CA ASP A 171 17.10 -0.82 -15.72
C ASP A 171 17.64 0.09 -14.61
N THR A 172 18.92 -0.01 -14.29
CA THR A 172 19.59 0.84 -13.28
C THR A 172 20.14 2.14 -13.85
N THR A 173 19.91 2.45 -15.13
CA THR A 173 20.38 3.71 -15.74
C THR A 173 19.53 4.91 -15.33
N ARG A 174 18.32 4.67 -14.84
CA ARG A 174 17.39 5.70 -14.36
C ARG A 174 17.54 5.90 -12.86
N ASP A 175 17.73 7.15 -12.45
CA ASP A 175 17.88 7.51 -11.04
C ASP A 175 16.67 7.07 -10.19
N ILE A 176 15.46 7.19 -10.73
CA ILE A 176 14.23 6.75 -10.04
C ILE A 176 14.23 5.24 -9.77
N ASN A 177 14.74 4.42 -10.70
CA ASN A 177 14.82 2.97 -10.51
C ASN A 177 15.83 2.62 -9.41
N ASN A 178 16.95 3.34 -9.34
CA ASN A 178 17.95 3.16 -8.30
C ASN A 178 17.40 3.55 -6.91
N LYS A 179 16.63 4.64 -6.84
CA LYS A 179 15.92 5.05 -5.62
C LYS A 179 14.93 3.98 -5.17
N ILE A 180 14.03 3.55 -6.06
CA ILE A 180 13.04 2.50 -5.78
C ILE A 180 13.71 1.19 -5.34
N ASN A 181 14.74 0.73 -6.05
CA ASN A 181 15.49 -0.47 -5.68
C ASN A 181 16.16 -0.36 -4.31
N THR A 182 16.57 0.86 -3.91
CA THR A 182 17.13 1.11 -2.59
C THR A 182 16.06 1.04 -1.51
N ASP A 183 14.88 1.58 -1.75
CA ASP A 183 13.76 1.52 -0.80
C ASP A 183 13.20 0.10 -0.66
N LEU A 184 13.11 -0.67 -1.75
CA LEU A 184 12.78 -2.11 -1.70
C LEU A 184 13.81 -2.90 -0.88
N ARG A 185 15.10 -2.57 -0.97
CA ARG A 185 16.14 -3.23 -0.17
C ARG A 185 15.99 -2.93 1.33
N LYS A 186 15.61 -1.72 1.71
CA LYS A 186 15.32 -1.37 3.10
C LYS A 186 14.18 -2.23 3.64
N ALA A 187 13.10 -2.35 2.85
CA ALA A 187 11.96 -3.22 3.15
C ALA A 187 12.33 -4.65 3.53
N TRP A 188 13.20 -5.27 2.73
CA TRP A 188 13.61 -6.66 2.93
C TRP A 188 14.36 -6.85 4.24
N ASN A 189 15.22 -5.88 4.56
CA ASN A 189 16.03 -5.92 5.78
C ASN A 189 15.16 -5.72 7.02
N GLU A 190 14.08 -4.95 6.92
CA GLU A 190 13.11 -4.76 7.99
C GLU A 190 12.24 -6.01 8.21
N GLN A 191 11.78 -6.68 7.15
CA GLN A 191 11.01 -7.93 7.26
C GLN A 191 11.85 -9.14 7.70
N GLY A 192 13.13 -9.21 7.30
CA GLY A 192 14.07 -10.25 7.75
C GLY A 192 14.53 -10.08 9.21
N GLY A 193 14.18 -8.95 9.85
CA GLY A 193 14.58 -8.57 11.20
C GLY A 193 13.54 -8.88 12.27
N SER A 194 12.91 -10.05 12.27
CA SER A 194 12.12 -10.48 13.43
C SER A 194 13.01 -11.04 14.53
N SER A 195 13.02 -10.33 15.67
CA SER A 195 13.44 -10.74 17.02
C SER A 195 14.95 -10.72 17.33
N ALA A 196 15.53 -9.54 17.55
CA ALA A 196 16.44 -9.22 18.68
C ALA A 196 17.34 -7.99 18.45
N ASN A 197 17.63 -7.59 17.20
CA ASN A 197 18.77 -6.70 16.93
C ASN A 197 18.45 -5.29 16.41
N ASN A 198 17.18 -4.87 16.35
CA ASN A 198 16.81 -3.55 15.82
C ASN A 198 17.19 -2.34 16.70
N ALA A 199 17.76 -2.54 17.89
CA ALA A 199 18.21 -1.42 18.73
C ALA A 199 19.61 -0.88 18.37
N ILE A 200 20.43 -1.64 17.62
CA ILE A 200 21.87 -1.34 17.47
C ILE A 200 22.23 -0.77 16.07
N ARG A 201 21.40 -0.97 15.04
CA ARG A 201 21.81 -0.68 13.65
C ARG A 201 21.42 0.68 13.07
N MET A 202 20.71 1.53 13.83
CA MET A 202 20.39 2.90 13.37
C MET A 202 21.55 3.90 13.47
N SER A 203 22.75 3.52 13.92
CA SER A 203 23.88 4.46 14.08
C SER A 203 24.95 4.41 12.97
N GLU A 204 24.84 3.54 11.96
CA GLU A 204 25.97 3.32 11.02
C GLU A 204 25.63 3.39 9.52
N ALA A 205 24.42 3.85 9.14
CA ALA A 205 24.02 3.96 7.74
C ALA A 205 23.87 5.40 7.22
N GLU A 206 24.57 6.36 7.81
CA GLU A 206 24.72 7.74 7.27
C GLU A 206 26.12 7.93 6.66
N THR A 207 26.48 7.13 5.67
CA THR A 207 27.64 7.45 4.82
C THR A 207 27.42 6.96 3.38
N SER A 208 26.73 7.75 2.55
CA SER A 208 27.14 8.00 1.16
C SER A 208 26.19 8.95 0.41
N VAL A 209 26.79 10.07 -0.02
CA VAL A 209 26.40 11.03 -1.08
C VAL A 209 25.23 12.00 -0.79
N ASP A 210 25.61 13.06 -0.08
CA ASP A 210 25.17 14.47 -0.10
C ASP A 210 23.93 14.88 -0.92
N VAL A 211 22.78 14.89 -0.25
CA VAL A 211 22.01 16.13 -0.02
C VAL A 211 21.72 16.17 1.48
N VAL A 212 22.50 16.94 2.23
CA VAL A 212 22.22 17.15 3.66
C VAL A 212 21.03 18.08 3.77
N GLU A 213 19.82 17.52 3.76
CA GLU A 213 18.68 18.23 4.34
C GLU A 213 19.00 18.48 5.82
N GLU A 214 19.07 19.74 6.22
CA GLU A 214 19.18 20.09 7.63
C GLU A 214 17.93 19.58 8.35
N LYS A 215 18.06 18.43 9.03
CA LYS A 215 17.01 17.88 9.88
C LYS A 215 16.52 18.95 10.84
N THR A 216 15.25 19.30 10.69
CA THR A 216 14.58 20.29 11.51
C THR A 216 14.57 19.85 12.99
N PRO A 217 14.41 20.76 13.95
CA PRO A 217 14.19 20.40 15.35
C PRO A 217 12.98 19.45 15.54
N GLN A 218 11.99 19.54 14.66
CA GLN A 218 10.86 18.62 14.61
C GLN A 218 11.33 17.21 14.25
N ASP A 219 12.11 17.04 13.19
CA ASP A 219 12.60 15.72 12.75
C ASP A 219 13.42 15.00 13.84
N LYS A 220 14.23 15.77 14.58
CA LYS A 220 15.02 15.24 15.70
C LYS A 220 14.12 14.77 16.85
N THR A 221 13.08 15.56 17.14
CA THR A 221 12.12 15.25 18.20
C THR A 221 11.27 14.03 17.82
N GLU A 222 10.78 13.98 16.58
CA GLU A 222 9.99 12.86 16.07
C GLU A 222 10.82 11.57 16.00
N ALA A 223 12.07 11.64 15.55
CA ALA A 223 12.96 10.48 15.55
C ALA A 223 13.17 9.92 16.96
N TYR A 224 13.38 10.79 17.97
CA TYR A 224 13.50 10.38 19.36
C TYR A 224 12.21 9.74 19.89
N LEU A 225 11.08 10.42 19.71
CA LEU A 225 9.78 9.93 20.20
C LEU A 225 9.39 8.61 19.52
N ASN A 226 9.59 8.49 18.21
CA ASN A 226 9.29 7.27 17.48
C ASN A 226 10.14 6.11 17.97
N LYS A 227 11.44 6.32 18.18
CA LYS A 227 12.34 5.28 18.71
C LYS A 227 11.90 4.79 20.08
N GLU A 228 11.59 5.70 21.00
CA GLU A 228 11.14 5.33 22.34
C GLU A 228 9.78 4.63 22.28
N LEU A 229 8.80 5.21 21.59
CA LEU A 229 7.43 4.68 21.54
C LEU A 229 7.31 3.36 20.77
N ASP A 230 8.12 3.13 19.73
CA ASP A 230 8.18 1.85 19.02
C ASP A 230 8.62 0.70 19.94
N SER A 231 9.46 0.99 20.93
CA SER A 231 9.97 -0.02 21.88
C SER A 231 8.92 -0.45 22.91
N VAL A 232 8.04 0.46 23.33
CA VAL A 232 7.06 0.22 24.42
C VAL A 232 5.64 -0.03 23.92
N SER A 233 5.26 0.45 22.73
CA SER A 233 3.87 0.38 22.26
C SER A 233 3.75 -0.38 20.95
N LYS A 234 3.12 -1.56 21.00
CA LYS A 234 2.74 -2.31 19.80
C LYS A 234 1.78 -1.52 18.90
N VAL A 235 0.90 -0.72 19.50
CA VAL A 235 -0.03 0.15 18.76
C VAL A 235 0.73 1.24 18.01
N TRP A 236 1.71 1.88 18.66
CA TRP A 236 2.54 2.90 18.02
C TRP A 236 3.40 2.32 16.91
N ARG A 237 3.90 1.10 17.10
CA ARG A 237 4.65 0.36 16.08
C ARG A 237 3.81 0.06 14.85
N ASN A 238 2.52 -0.22 15.04
CA ASN A 238 1.55 -0.43 13.96
C ASN A 238 0.95 0.89 13.41
N ARG A 239 1.43 2.07 13.85
CA ARG A 239 0.88 3.36 13.41
C ARG A 239 0.87 3.59 11.89
N PRO A 240 1.85 3.13 11.08
CA PRO A 240 1.81 3.38 9.64
C PRO A 240 0.60 2.70 9.01
N ASN A 241 0.34 1.44 9.39
CA ASN A 241 -0.85 0.69 8.98
C ASN A 241 -2.13 1.39 9.46
N VAL A 242 -2.18 1.77 10.74
CA VAL A 242 -3.34 2.45 11.34
C VAL A 242 -3.61 3.82 10.69
N ARG A 243 -2.56 4.55 10.28
CA ARG A 243 -2.70 5.87 9.65
C ARG A 243 -3.18 5.76 8.20
N GLY A 244 -2.69 4.76 7.46
CA GLY A 244 -3.22 4.41 6.14
C GLY A 244 -4.65 3.88 6.17
N GLU A 245 -5.14 3.41 7.32
CA GLU A 245 -6.47 2.82 7.49
C GLU A 245 -7.49 3.75 8.18
N LEU A 246 -7.07 4.80 8.92
CA LEU A 246 -7.95 5.77 9.61
C LEU A 246 -8.23 7.07 8.87
N PHE A 247 -7.31 7.50 8.00
CA PHE A 247 -7.42 8.78 7.27
C PHE A 247 -7.71 8.59 5.78
N ASN A 248 -8.21 7.40 5.43
CA ASN A 248 -8.76 7.02 4.14
C ASN A 248 -10.26 6.76 4.23
#